data_AF-A0A2G4IPL9-F1
#
_entry.id   AF-A0A2G4IPL9-F1
#
_cell.length_a   1.000
_cell.length_b   1.000
_cell.length_c   1.000
_cell.angle_alpha   90.00
_cell.angle_beta   90.00
_cell.angle_gamma   90.00
#
_symmetry.space_group_name_H-M   'P 1'
#
loop_
_entity.id
_entity.type
_entity.pdbx_description
1 polymer ?
#
loop_
_entity_poly.entity_id
_entity_poly.type
_entity_poly.pdbx_seq_one_letter_code
_entity_poly.pdbx_strand_id
1 'polypeptide(L)'
;MTKLFPSQAQPRKRKALKPDDIDKVAQALMTLAQELWVVKDRQMVTEAVLAKHGIDISEEISLYQPDLALDAKLCAARQALVLKLTQDITGLYEPLA
;
A
#
# COMPACT_ATOMS: atom_id res chain seq x y z
N MET A 1 38.66 -30.36 2.78
CA MET A 1 37.48 -30.59 1.92
C MET A 1 36.22 -30.31 2.74
N THR A 2 35.63 -29.13 2.58
CA THR A 2 34.39 -28.74 3.28
C THR A 2 33.20 -29.27 2.48
N LYS A 3 32.43 -30.18 3.06
CA LYS A 3 31.21 -30.71 2.42
C LYS A 3 30.14 -29.62 2.41
N LEU A 4 29.76 -29.16 1.21
CA LEU A 4 28.57 -28.34 1.01
C LEU A 4 27.35 -29.25 1.16
N PHE A 5 26.51 -28.99 2.17
CA PHE A 5 25.23 -29.66 2.30
C PHE A 5 24.23 -29.00 1.32
N PRO A 6 23.47 -29.78 0.54
CA PRO A 6 22.47 -29.20 -0.35
C PRO A 6 21.39 -28.49 0.48
N SER A 7 21.06 -27.26 0.07
CA SER A 7 19.93 -26.51 0.62
C SER A 7 18.64 -27.33 0.43
N GLN A 8 17.99 -27.69 1.53
CA GLN A 8 16.67 -28.33 1.53
C GLN A 8 15.52 -27.34 1.28
N ALA A 9 15.81 -26.10 0.87
CA ALA A 9 14.78 -25.10 0.62
C ALA A 9 13.94 -25.50 -0.61
N GLN A 10 12.72 -25.99 -0.37
CA GLN A 10 11.75 -26.21 -1.44
C GLN A 10 11.45 -24.87 -2.13
N PRO A 11 11.51 -24.80 -3.48
CA PRO A 11 11.18 -23.58 -4.19
C PRO A 11 9.71 -23.24 -3.94
N ARG A 12 9.45 -22.06 -3.35
CA ARG A 12 8.08 -21.54 -3.22
C ARG A 12 7.50 -21.46 -4.64
N LYS A 13 6.43 -22.22 -4.93
CA LYS A 13 5.66 -22.10 -6.17
C LYS A 13 4.94 -20.76 -6.18
N ARG A 14 5.64 -19.69 -6.57
CA ARG A 14 5.02 -18.40 -6.86
C ARG A 14 4.26 -18.56 -8.17
N LYS A 15 2.94 -18.33 -8.16
CA LYS A 15 2.19 -18.17 -9.42
C LYS A 15 2.70 -16.88 -10.07
N ALA A 16 3.52 -17.02 -11.11
CA ALA A 16 3.90 -15.87 -11.93
C ALA A 16 2.71 -15.42 -12.77
N LEU A 17 2.62 -14.11 -13.04
CA LEU A 17 1.66 -13.56 -13.99
C LEU A 17 1.90 -14.19 -15.36
N LYS A 18 0.83 -14.64 -16.01
CA LYS A 18 0.88 -15.13 -17.38
C LYS A 18 0.64 -13.97 -18.36
N PRO A 19 1.04 -14.09 -19.64
CA PRO A 19 0.67 -13.11 -20.66
C PRO A 19 -0.83 -12.77 -20.68
N ASP A 20 -1.70 -13.79 -20.49
CA ASP A 20 -3.16 -13.61 -20.43
C ASP A 20 -3.66 -12.82 -19.21
N ASP A 21 -2.80 -12.55 -18.21
CA ASP A 21 -3.14 -11.76 -17.03
C ASP A 21 -2.84 -10.26 -17.23
N ILE A 22 -2.16 -9.87 -18.31
CA ILE A 22 -1.74 -8.47 -18.57
C ILE A 22 -2.94 -7.53 -18.60
N ASP A 23 -4.01 -7.90 -19.30
CA ASP A 23 -5.22 -7.07 -19.40
C ASP A 23 -5.90 -6.90 -18.04
N LYS A 24 -5.90 -7.94 -17.20
CA LYS A 24 -6.46 -7.88 -15.85
C LYS A 24 -5.63 -6.98 -14.94
N VAL A 25 -4.31 -7.00 -15.09
CA VAL A 25 -3.41 -6.09 -14.36
C VAL A 25 -3.61 -4.66 -14.81
N ALA A 26 -3.73 -4.41 -16.12
CA ALA A 26 -4.04 -3.08 -16.65
C ALA A 26 -5.37 -2.55 -16.09
N GLN A 27 -6.41 -3.38 -16.09
CA GLN A 27 -7.71 -3.03 -15.51
C GLN A 27 -7.60 -2.72 -14.00
N ALA A 28 -6.85 -3.54 -13.24
CA ALA A 28 -6.65 -3.31 -11.81
C ALA A 28 -5.88 -2.00 -11.54
N LEU A 29 -4.88 -1.68 -12.36
CA LEU A 29 -4.14 -0.41 -12.27
C LEU A 29 -5.03 0.80 -12.56
N MET A 30 -5.89 0.70 -13.58
CA MET A 30 -6.84 1.77 -13.90
C MET A 30 -7.83 1.99 -12.76
N THR A 31 -8.37 0.91 -12.18
CA THR A 31 -9.23 0.99 -11.00
C THR A 31 -8.50 1.61 -9.81
N LEU A 32 -7.26 1.19 -9.54
CA LEU A 32 -6.45 1.77 -8.46
C LEU A 32 -6.20 3.27 -8.67
N ALA A 33 -5.89 3.69 -9.90
CA ALA A 33 -5.69 5.09 -10.22
C ALA A 33 -6.96 5.92 -9.98
N GLN A 34 -8.13 5.38 -10.31
CA GLN A 34 -9.42 6.00 -10.04
C GLN A 34 -9.66 6.16 -8.53
N GLU A 35 -9.43 5.11 -7.74
CA GLU A 35 -9.59 5.17 -6.28
C GLU A 35 -8.61 6.15 -5.63
N LEU A 36 -7.35 6.21 -6.10
CA LEU A 36 -6.39 7.21 -5.64
C LEU A 36 -6.86 8.64 -5.93
N TRP A 37 -7.50 8.85 -7.08
CA TRP A 37 -8.09 10.15 -7.40
C TRP A 37 -9.24 10.51 -6.47
N VAL A 38 -10.12 9.55 -6.15
CA VAL A 38 -11.22 9.77 -5.17
C VAL A 38 -10.66 10.15 -3.80
N VAL A 39 -9.59 9.50 -3.34
CA VAL A 39 -8.94 9.85 -2.07
C VAL A 39 -8.37 11.28 -2.11
N LYS A 40 -7.68 11.64 -3.20
CA LYS A 40 -7.16 12.99 -3.40
C LYS A 40 -8.28 14.04 -3.42
N ASP A 41 -9.37 13.77 -4.13
CA ASP A 41 -10.53 14.66 -4.21
C ASP A 41 -11.14 14.89 -2.82
N ARG A 42 -11.32 13.83 -2.03
CA ARG A 42 -11.81 13.95 -0.65
C ARG A 42 -10.87 14.76 0.25
N GLN A 43 -9.56 14.65 0.06
CA GLN A 43 -8.58 15.47 0.79
C GLN A 43 -8.74 16.95 0.42
N MET A 44 -8.83 17.27 -0.87
CA MET A 44 -9.05 18.65 -1.34
C MET A 44 -10.37 19.23 -0.83
N VAL A 45 -11.45 18.44 -0.85
CA VAL A 45 -12.74 18.85 -0.29
C VAL A 45 -12.65 19.09 1.21
N THR A 46 -11.90 18.26 1.95
CA THR A 46 -11.71 18.41 3.39
C THR A 46 -10.99 19.72 3.72
N GLU A 47 -9.90 20.02 3.01
CA GLU A 47 -9.16 21.29 3.13
C GLU A 47 -10.07 22.48 2.82
N ALA A 48 -10.85 22.43 1.74
CA ALA A 48 -11.77 23.51 1.37
C ALA A 48 -12.90 23.71 2.41
N VAL A 49 -13.44 22.63 2.98
CA VAL A 49 -14.45 22.72 4.04
C VAL A 49 -13.85 23.32 5.31
N LEU A 50 -12.64 22.92 5.71
CA LEU A 50 -11.96 23.49 6.87
C LEU A 50 -11.68 24.99 6.67
N ALA A 51 -11.19 25.38 5.49
CA ALA A 51 -10.94 26.78 5.15
C ALA A 51 -12.24 27.62 5.22
N LYS A 52 -13.37 27.07 4.76
CA LYS A 52 -14.69 27.72 4.90
C LYS A 52 -15.08 27.97 6.36
N HIS A 53 -14.60 27.14 7.28
CA HIS A 53 -14.79 27.30 8.72
C HIS A 53 -13.68 28.12 9.40
N GLY A 54 -12.81 28.77 8.62
CA GLY A 54 -11.74 29.64 9.11
C GLY A 54 -10.46 28.89 9.51
N ILE A 55 -10.32 27.62 9.13
CA ILE A 55 -9.17 26.77 9.40
C ILE A 55 -8.47 26.48 8.07
N ASP A 56 -7.59 27.39 7.62
CA ASP A 56 -6.79 27.17 6.40
C ASP A 56 -5.48 26.46 6.74
N ILE A 57 -5.42 25.17 6.41
CA ILE A 57 -4.27 24.28 6.71
C ILE A 57 -3.50 23.90 5.46
N SER A 58 -3.79 24.50 4.30
CA SER A 58 -3.26 24.05 3.00
C SER A 58 -1.73 24.15 2.94
N GLU A 59 -1.18 25.28 3.40
CA GLU A 59 0.27 25.50 3.50
C GLU A 59 0.89 24.64 4.61
N GLU A 60 0.23 24.55 5.76
CA GLU A 60 0.69 23.75 6.90
C GLU A 60 0.84 22.28 6.50
N ILE A 61 -0.15 21.67 5.85
CA ILE A 61 -0.08 20.29 5.34
C ILE A 61 1.12 20.10 4.41
N SER A 62 1.38 21.06 3.52
CA SER A 62 2.45 20.96 2.52
C SER A 62 3.85 21.00 3.16
N LEU A 63 3.99 21.70 4.27
CA LEU A 63 5.25 21.87 5.00
C LEU A 63 5.38 20.97 6.23
N TYR A 64 4.30 20.31 6.63
CA TYR A 64 4.23 19.55 7.86
C TYR A 64 5.22 18.39 7.85
N GLN A 65 6.06 18.34 8.87
CA GLN A 65 6.89 17.18 9.15
C GLN A 65 6.33 16.43 10.37
N PRO A 66 5.96 15.15 10.21
CA PRO A 66 5.54 14.32 11.33
C PRO A 66 6.62 14.24 12.41
N ASP A 67 6.21 14.26 13.66
CA ASP A 67 7.10 13.89 14.76
C ASP A 67 7.40 12.38 14.76
N LEU A 68 8.33 11.94 15.60
CA LEU A 68 8.73 10.54 15.70
C LEU A 68 7.55 9.60 16.03
N ALA A 69 6.57 10.07 16.80
CA ALA A 69 5.44 9.25 17.20
C ALA A 69 4.44 9.07 16.06
N LEU A 70 4.16 10.13 15.30
CA LEU A 70 3.29 10.08 14.13
C LEU A 70 3.96 9.34 12.97
N ASP A 71 5.24 9.56 12.72
CA ASP A 71 5.98 8.83 11.68
C ASP A 71 5.97 7.31 11.93
N ALA A 72 6.20 6.89 13.18
CA ALA A 72 6.11 5.48 13.56
C ALA A 72 4.72 4.88 13.29
N LYS A 73 3.65 5.63 13.58
CA LYS A 73 2.27 5.21 13.29
C LYS A 73 2.02 5.08 11.79
N LEU A 74 2.44 6.06 10.99
CA LEU A 74 2.32 6.04 9.53
C LEU A 74 3.10 4.87 8.92
N CYS A 75 4.30 4.60 9.44
CA CYS A 75 5.12 3.47 9.03
C CYS A 75 4.44 2.13 9.33
N ALA A 76 3.92 1.95 10.55
CA ALA A 76 3.21 0.73 10.95
C ALA A 76 1.96 0.50 10.08
N ALA A 77 1.16 1.55 9.84
CA ALA A 77 -0.01 1.48 8.96
C ALA A 77 0.37 1.08 7.52
N ARG A 78 1.45 1.66 6.98
CA ARG A 78 1.96 1.32 5.65
C ARG A 78 2.42 -0.15 5.58
N GLN A 79 3.16 -0.61 6.58
CA GLN A 79 3.63 -2.01 6.63
C GLN A 79 2.45 -2.98 6.69
N ALA A 80 1.44 -2.69 7.50
CA ALA A 80 0.23 -3.50 7.59
C ALA A 80 -0.50 -3.59 6.23
N LEU A 81 -0.61 -2.46 5.50
CA LEU A 81 -1.19 -2.43 4.16
C LEU A 81 -0.39 -3.28 3.17
N VAL A 82 0.94 -3.10 3.11
CA VAL A 82 1.81 -3.84 2.18
C VAL A 82 1.78 -5.33 2.47
N LEU A 83 1.78 -5.72 3.75
CA LEU A 83 1.67 -7.11 4.16
C LEU A 83 0.36 -7.73 3.66
N LYS A 84 -0.78 -7.05 3.91
CA LYS A 84 -2.09 -7.49 3.47
C LYS A 84 -2.15 -7.66 1.94
N LEU A 85 -1.71 -6.64 1.19
CA LEU A 85 -1.69 -6.71 -0.28
C LEU A 85 -0.80 -7.86 -0.79
N THR A 86 0.35 -8.08 -0.14
CA THR A 86 1.25 -9.17 -0.53
C THR A 86 0.64 -10.55 -0.23
N GLN A 87 -0.06 -10.71 0.89
CA GLN A 87 -0.79 -11.93 1.22
C GLN A 87 -1.91 -12.21 0.20
N ASP A 88 -2.70 -11.18 -0.12
CA ASP A 88 -3.79 -11.26 -1.09
C ASP A 88 -3.28 -11.67 -2.48
N ILE A 89 -2.18 -11.07 -2.96
CA ILE A 89 -1.59 -11.36 -4.28
C ILE A 89 -0.92 -12.74 -4.30
N THR A 90 -0.27 -13.15 -3.21
CA THR A 90 0.44 -14.45 -3.15
C THR A 90 -0.46 -15.63 -2.81
N GLY A 91 -1.71 -15.37 -2.41
CA GLY A 91 -2.67 -16.41 -1.99
C GLY A 91 -2.30 -17.10 -0.69
N LEU A 92 -1.43 -16.49 0.13
CA LEU A 92 -1.06 -16.96 1.45
C LEU A 92 -2.08 -16.44 2.46
N TYR A 93 -3.22 -17.12 2.57
CA TYR A 93 -4.15 -16.92 3.67
C TYR A 93 -3.69 -17.73 4.88
N GLU A 94 -3.36 -17.06 5.98
CA GLU A 94 -3.70 -17.62 7.30
C GLU A 94 -5.02 -16.96 7.75
N PRO A 95 -5.96 -17.73 8.33
CA PRO A 95 -7.21 -17.17 8.81
C PRO A 95 -6.90 -16.15 9.92
N LEU A 96 -7.58 -14.99 9.86
CA LEU A 96 -7.57 -14.03 10.95
C LEU A 96 -8.21 -14.70 12.18
N ALA A 97 -7.44 -14.82 13.26
CA ALA A 97 -7.90 -15.25 14.58
C ALA A 97 -8.75 -14.18 15.25
#